data_AF-A6G1M3-F1
#
_entry.id   AF-A6G1M3-F1
#
_cell.length_a   1.000
_cell.length_b   1.000
_cell.length_c   1.000
_cell.angle_alpha   90.00
_cell.angle_beta   90.00
_cell.angle_gamma   90.00
#
_symmetry.space_group_name_H-M   'P 1'
#
loop_
_entity.id
_entity.type
_entity.pdbx_description
1 polymer ?
#
loop_
_entity_poly.entity_id
_entity_poly.type
_entity_poly.pdbx_seq_one_letter_code
_entity_poly.pdbx_strand_id
1 'polypeptide(L)'
;MTPDSAPSLGPTPAEASGLRMQMETGMSALGELAVEARSDDDLVRATCVLDKQDRAGDVMELGTSEMLVIRDPNTSEQARGFALEKLDAAASRIDKLVEEAKECAGQTGPEDEIDITRNESDEPNTVPMAAPSLGLGQSPVPPPVDGGWPPAASPIE
;
A
#
# COMPACT_ATOMS: atom_id res chain seq x y z
N MET A 1 29.15 11.06 48.25
CA MET A 1 28.07 11.59 47.38
C MET A 1 28.48 11.35 45.95
N THR A 2 28.20 10.16 45.43
CA THR A 2 28.31 9.85 44.00
C THR A 2 26.97 10.15 43.36
N PRO A 3 26.91 10.94 42.27
CA PRO A 3 25.65 11.11 41.55
C PRO A 3 25.28 9.79 40.90
N ASP A 4 24.10 9.33 41.26
CA ASP A 4 23.36 8.23 40.65
C ASP A 4 23.21 8.53 39.15
N SER A 5 24.04 7.87 38.32
CA SER A 5 23.92 7.96 36.86
C SER A 5 22.82 6.97 36.47
N ALA A 6 21.58 7.46 36.42
CA ALA A 6 20.50 6.72 35.79
C ALA A 6 20.93 6.34 34.36
N PRO A 7 20.68 5.10 33.90
CA PRO A 7 20.97 4.74 32.52
C PRO A 7 20.12 5.63 31.61
N SER A 8 20.79 6.39 30.74
CA SER A 8 20.14 7.11 29.66
C SER A 8 19.40 6.10 28.79
N LEU A 9 18.07 6.08 28.89
CA LEU A 9 17.14 5.37 28.00
C LEU A 9 17.05 6.09 26.65
N GLY A 10 18.20 6.46 26.09
CA GLY A 10 18.28 6.95 24.72
C GLY A 10 18.00 5.78 23.75
N PRO A 11 17.45 6.07 22.56
CA PRO A 11 17.25 5.07 21.50
C PRO A 11 18.56 4.31 21.25
N THR A 12 18.53 3.00 21.42
CA THR A 12 19.74 2.18 21.36
C THR A 12 19.97 1.68 19.93
N PRO A 13 21.22 1.61 19.46
CA PRO A 13 21.55 0.94 18.20
C PRO A 13 21.08 -0.52 18.13
N ALA A 14 20.86 -1.17 19.28
CA ALA A 14 20.34 -2.51 19.39
C ALA A 14 18.86 -2.59 18.99
N GLU A 15 18.02 -1.66 19.47
CA GLU A 15 16.60 -1.56 19.08
C GLU A 15 16.46 -1.34 17.57
N ALA A 16 17.25 -0.43 17.01
CA ALA A 16 17.25 -0.16 15.58
C ALA A 16 17.63 -1.40 14.74
N SER A 17 18.54 -2.24 15.27
CA SER A 17 18.92 -3.50 14.63
C SER A 17 17.79 -4.54 14.70
N GLY A 18 17.03 -4.57 15.80
CA GLY A 18 15.84 -5.42 15.94
C GLY A 18 14.75 -5.05 14.94
N LEU A 19 14.44 -3.76 14.82
CA LEU A 19 13.45 -3.25 13.86
C LEU A 19 13.84 -3.57 12.42
N ARG A 20 15.13 -3.43 12.08
CA ARG A 20 15.64 -3.83 10.77
C ARG A 20 15.41 -5.33 10.51
N MET A 21 15.69 -6.18 11.49
CA MET A 21 15.49 -7.62 11.35
C MET A 21 14.00 -7.98 11.14
N GLN A 22 13.10 -7.28 11.85
CA GLN A 22 11.65 -7.42 11.65
C GLN A 22 11.25 -7.04 10.21
N MET A 23 11.74 -5.90 9.71
CA MET A 23 11.50 -5.48 8.34
C MET A 23 12.02 -6.51 7.30
N GLU A 24 13.23 -7.04 7.50
CA GLU A 24 13.81 -8.09 6.65
C GLU A 24 12.98 -9.40 6.70
N THR A 25 12.42 -9.73 7.87
CA THR A 25 11.52 -10.88 8.05
C THR A 25 10.22 -10.69 7.27
N GLY A 26 9.61 -9.50 7.34
CA GLY A 26 8.39 -9.20 6.57
C GLY A 26 8.62 -9.22 5.06
N MET A 27 9.77 -8.71 4.59
CA MET A 27 10.16 -8.83 3.17
C MET A 27 10.33 -10.29 2.73
N SER A 28 10.89 -11.14 3.60
CA SER A 28 11.02 -12.58 3.32
C SER A 28 9.65 -13.24 3.20
N ALA A 29 8.72 -12.94 4.11
CA ALA A 29 7.35 -13.44 4.06
C ALA A 29 6.60 -13.00 2.79
N LEU A 30 6.77 -11.75 2.35
CA LEU A 30 6.22 -11.26 1.06
C LEU A 30 6.81 -12.02 -0.13
N GLY A 31 8.10 -12.35 -0.09
CA GLY A 31 8.76 -13.16 -1.11
C GLY A 31 8.19 -14.57 -1.21
N GLU A 32 7.92 -15.22 -0.08
CA GLU A 32 7.28 -16.54 -0.02
C GLU A 32 5.86 -16.50 -0.62
N LEU A 33 5.04 -15.52 -0.20
CA LEU A 33 3.70 -15.32 -0.76
C LEU A 33 3.73 -15.05 -2.27
N ALA A 34 4.74 -14.31 -2.76
CA ALA A 34 4.87 -14.02 -4.18
C ALA A 34 5.23 -15.26 -5.00
N VAL A 35 6.03 -16.19 -4.44
CA VAL A 35 6.33 -17.47 -5.08
C VAL A 35 5.11 -18.37 -5.10
N GLU A 36 4.38 -18.47 -3.99
CA GLU A 36 3.13 -19.24 -3.89
C GLU A 36 2.06 -18.72 -4.87
N ALA A 37 1.84 -17.41 -4.89
CA ALA A 37 0.86 -16.80 -5.79
C ALA A 37 1.17 -17.04 -7.27
N ARG A 38 2.46 -17.14 -7.64
CA ARG A 38 2.88 -17.47 -9.00
C ARG A 38 2.72 -18.96 -9.34
N SER A 39 2.81 -19.86 -8.36
CA SER A 39 2.61 -21.29 -8.59
C SER A 39 1.15 -21.67 -8.80
N ASP A 40 0.23 -20.87 -8.29
CA ASP A 40 -1.21 -21.13 -8.37
C ASP A 40 -1.85 -20.69 -9.70
N ASP A 41 -1.05 -20.21 -10.67
CA ASP A 41 -1.48 -19.65 -11.97
C ASP A 41 -2.53 -18.51 -11.87
N ASP A 42 -2.75 -17.96 -10.68
CA ASP A 42 -3.62 -16.81 -10.44
C ASP A 42 -2.82 -15.51 -10.58
N LEU A 43 -2.86 -14.95 -11.80
CA LEU A 43 -2.18 -13.70 -12.12
C LEU A 43 -2.72 -12.50 -11.33
N VAL A 44 -3.98 -12.51 -10.89
CA VAL A 44 -4.56 -11.40 -10.12
C VAL A 44 -4.00 -11.41 -8.71
N ARG A 45 -4.00 -12.58 -8.07
CA ARG A 45 -3.37 -12.80 -6.76
C ARG A 45 -1.88 -12.49 -6.81
N ALA A 46 -1.17 -12.99 -7.82
CA ALA A 46 0.26 -12.71 -8.00
C ALA A 46 0.54 -11.22 -8.15
N THR A 47 -0.24 -10.48 -8.95
CA THR A 47 -0.04 -9.04 -9.13
C THR A 47 -0.33 -8.27 -7.84
N CYS A 48 -1.36 -8.65 -7.09
CA CYS A 48 -1.68 -8.04 -5.80
C CYS A 48 -0.53 -8.20 -4.79
N VAL A 49 0.02 -9.41 -4.66
CA VAL A 49 1.15 -9.67 -3.75
C VAL A 49 2.42 -8.93 -4.21
N LEU A 50 2.69 -8.88 -5.52
CA LEU A 50 3.83 -8.14 -6.07
C LEU A 50 3.74 -6.64 -5.82
N ASP A 51 2.55 -6.03 -5.91
CA ASP A 51 2.33 -4.63 -5.50
C ASP A 51 2.72 -4.41 -4.03
N LYS A 52 2.34 -5.32 -3.13
CA LYS A 52 2.72 -5.21 -1.71
C LYS A 52 4.23 -5.37 -1.51
N GLN A 53 4.86 -6.27 -2.25
CA GLN A 53 6.31 -6.48 -2.22
C GLN A 53 7.06 -5.22 -2.68
N ASP A 54 6.65 -4.60 -3.78
CA ASP A 54 7.28 -3.38 -4.29
C ASP A 54 7.15 -2.23 -3.29
N ARG A 55 5.95 -2.03 -2.72
CA ARG A 55 5.70 -1.02 -1.69
C ARG A 55 6.49 -1.29 -0.40
N ALA A 56 6.72 -2.55 -0.04
CA ALA A 56 7.56 -2.90 1.10
C ALA A 56 9.05 -2.61 0.81
N GLY A 57 9.48 -2.76 -0.45
CA GLY A 57 10.78 -2.31 -0.93
C GLY A 57 11.01 -0.80 -0.70
N ASP A 58 10.03 0.04 -1.05
CA ASP A 58 10.10 1.49 -0.78
C ASP A 58 10.24 1.78 0.72
N VAL A 59 9.50 1.05 1.57
CA VAL A 59 9.57 1.21 3.03
C VAL A 59 10.92 0.76 3.58
N MET A 60 11.53 -0.30 3.02
CA MET A 60 12.89 -0.74 3.36
C MET A 60 13.94 0.32 3.05
N GLU A 61 13.82 1.01 1.91
CA GLU A 61 14.72 2.10 1.54
C GLU A 61 14.63 3.24 2.56
N LEU A 62 13.40 3.63 2.92
CA LEU A 62 13.17 4.64 3.97
C LEU A 62 13.79 4.21 5.31
N GLY A 63 13.56 2.98 5.77
CA GLY A 63 14.16 2.47 7.01
C GLY A 63 15.69 2.44 6.98
N THR A 64 16.29 2.15 5.81
CA THR A 64 17.75 2.19 5.63
C THR A 64 18.31 3.60 5.82
N SER A 65 17.60 4.62 5.34
CA SER A 65 18.03 6.02 5.52
C SER A 65 18.06 6.43 6.99
N GLU A 66 17.06 6.04 7.78
CA GLU A 66 16.98 6.36 9.21
C GLU A 66 18.03 5.57 10.03
N MET A 67 18.37 4.35 9.60
CA MET A 67 19.48 3.58 10.18
C MET A 67 20.83 4.30 10.04
N LEU A 68 21.05 5.07 8.98
CA LEU A 68 22.27 5.88 8.83
C LEU A 68 22.29 7.04 9.83
N VAL A 69 21.14 7.68 10.06
CA VAL A 69 20.98 8.77 11.04
C VAL A 69 21.28 8.28 12.46
N ILE A 70 20.76 7.10 12.82
CA ILE A 70 20.98 6.48 14.15
C ILE A 70 22.46 6.14 14.37
N ARG A 71 23.14 5.66 13.33
CA ARG A 71 24.56 5.24 13.40
C ARG A 71 25.56 6.39 13.35
N ASP A 72 25.17 7.56 12.86
CA ASP A 72 26.07 8.72 12.77
C ASP A 72 26.38 9.28 14.17
N PRO A 73 27.65 9.28 14.60
CA PRO A 73 28.05 9.83 15.90
C PRO A 73 27.82 11.34 16.03
N ASN A 74 27.69 12.07 14.92
CA ASN A 74 27.50 13.52 14.90
C ASN A 74 26.02 13.95 14.99
N THR A 75 25.09 13.03 14.81
CA THR A 75 23.64 13.28 14.96
C THR A 75 23.28 13.58 16.42
N SER A 76 22.38 14.55 16.63
CA SER A 76 21.87 14.85 17.97
C SER A 76 21.01 13.70 18.53
N GLU A 77 20.95 13.57 19.86
CA GLU A 77 20.12 12.52 20.50
C GLU A 77 18.64 12.63 20.11
N GLN A 78 18.11 13.84 20.00
CA GLN A 78 16.74 14.08 19.56
C GLN A 78 16.48 13.56 18.14
N ALA A 79 17.41 13.83 17.21
CA ALA A 79 17.29 13.35 15.83
C ALA A 79 17.41 11.82 15.74
N ARG A 80 18.25 11.19 16.57
CA ARG A 80 18.28 9.72 16.70
C ARG A 80 16.97 9.15 17.23
N GLY A 81 16.34 9.82 18.20
CA GLY A 81 15.03 9.41 18.73
C GLY A 81 13.96 9.40 17.65
N PHE A 82 13.86 10.49 16.90
CA PHE A 82 12.90 10.59 15.80
C PHE A 82 13.18 9.59 14.68
N ALA A 83 14.45 9.33 14.37
CA ALA A 83 14.84 8.30 13.40
C ALA A 83 14.42 6.89 13.85
N LEU A 84 14.53 6.60 15.16
CA LEU A 84 14.07 5.32 15.72
C LEU A 84 12.54 5.17 15.63
N GLU A 85 11.78 6.21 15.98
CA GLU A 85 10.32 6.22 15.85
C GLU A 85 9.87 5.98 14.39
N LYS A 86 10.56 6.59 13.43
CA LYS A 86 10.29 6.35 12.01
C LYS A 86 10.63 4.93 11.58
N LEU A 87 11.72 4.38 12.09
CA LEU A 87 12.11 3.00 11.80
C LEU A 87 11.09 2.01 12.36
N ASP A 88 10.55 2.28 13.54
CA ASP A 88 9.46 1.51 14.15
C ASP A 88 8.16 1.59 13.32
N ALA A 89 7.80 2.80 12.87
CA ALA A 89 6.68 3.00 11.95
C ALA A 89 6.88 2.29 10.61
N ALA A 90 8.11 2.27 10.08
CA ALA A 90 8.46 1.55 8.87
C ALA A 90 8.35 0.02 9.05
N ALA A 91 8.83 -0.52 10.17
CA ALA A 91 8.67 -1.92 10.52
C ALA A 91 7.19 -2.32 10.62
N SER A 92 6.41 -1.55 11.38
CA SER A 92 4.95 -1.72 11.48
C SER A 92 4.25 -1.62 10.11
N ARG A 93 4.76 -0.78 9.21
CA ARG A 93 4.20 -0.63 7.87
C ARG A 93 4.46 -1.87 7.01
N ILE A 94 5.64 -2.48 7.10
CA ILE A 94 5.95 -3.74 6.40
C ILE A 94 5.09 -4.87 6.93
N ASP A 95 4.92 -4.99 8.25
CA ASP A 95 4.02 -6.00 8.83
C ASP A 95 2.59 -5.86 8.30
N LYS A 96 2.09 -4.62 8.21
CA LYS A 96 0.78 -4.37 7.60
C LYS A 96 0.72 -4.77 6.12
N LEU A 97 1.79 -4.55 5.35
CA LEU A 97 1.84 -4.97 3.94
C LEU A 97 1.85 -6.50 3.81
N VAL A 98 2.48 -7.22 4.75
CA VAL A 98 2.42 -8.69 4.83
C VAL A 98 0.98 -9.16 5.07
N GLU A 99 0.27 -8.55 6.02
CA GLU A 99 -1.15 -8.89 6.26
C GLU A 99 -2.03 -8.58 5.04
N GLU A 100 -1.88 -7.40 4.42
CA GLU A 100 -2.57 -7.05 3.17
C GLU A 100 -2.24 -8.05 2.03
N ALA A 101 -1.02 -8.60 1.99
CA ALA A 101 -0.63 -9.62 1.01
C ALA A 101 -1.22 -11.00 1.30
N LYS A 102 -1.41 -11.37 2.57
CA LYS A 102 -2.14 -12.60 2.96
C LYS A 102 -3.61 -12.52 2.58
N GLU A 103 -4.21 -11.33 2.70
CA GLU A 103 -5.56 -11.05 2.19
C GLU A 103 -5.62 -11.22 0.67
N CYS A 104 -4.66 -10.64 -0.09
CA CYS A 104 -4.54 -10.90 -1.53
C CYS A 104 -4.48 -12.41 -1.82
N ALA A 105 -3.80 -13.15 -0.94
CA ALA A 105 -3.58 -14.57 -1.09
C ALA A 105 -4.80 -15.46 -0.76
N GLY A 106 -5.91 -14.88 -0.30
CA GLY A 106 -7.07 -15.63 0.17
C GLY A 106 -6.81 -16.43 1.45
N GLN A 107 -5.66 -16.24 2.10
CA GLN A 107 -5.33 -16.84 3.40
C GLN A 107 -6.10 -16.17 4.54
N THR A 108 -6.70 -15.01 4.26
CA THR A 108 -7.61 -14.28 5.15
C THR A 108 -8.79 -13.79 4.32
N GLY A 109 -9.54 -14.72 3.73
CA GLY A 109 -10.80 -14.39 3.07
C GLY A 109 -11.89 -14.06 4.11
N PRO A 110 -12.90 -13.23 3.78
CA PRO A 110 -14.13 -13.20 4.55
C PRO A 110 -14.64 -14.64 4.69
N GLU A 111 -15.19 -14.98 5.85
CA GLU A 111 -15.93 -16.23 6.05
C GLU A 111 -17.23 -16.14 5.24
N ASP A 112 -17.11 -16.08 3.92
CA ASP A 112 -18.25 -16.05 3.01
C ASP A 112 -18.69 -17.50 2.82
N GLU A 113 -19.56 -17.86 3.76
CA GLU A 113 -20.72 -18.73 3.64
C GLU A 113 -21.50 -18.44 2.34
N ILE A 114 -20.88 -18.62 1.17
CA ILE A 114 -21.61 -18.65 -0.09
C ILE A 114 -22.19 -20.04 -0.19
N ASP A 115 -23.39 -20.18 0.36
CA ASP A 115 -24.26 -21.33 0.15
C ASP A 115 -24.61 -21.44 -1.35
N ILE A 116 -23.72 -22.11 -2.09
CA ILE A 116 -23.86 -22.54 -3.48
C ILE A 116 -25.04 -23.51 -3.71
N THR A 117 -25.84 -23.82 -2.68
CA THR A 117 -27.10 -24.58 -2.83
C THR A 117 -28.35 -23.70 -2.86
N ARG A 118 -28.22 -22.37 -2.71
CA ARG A 118 -29.36 -21.45 -2.75
C ARG A 118 -29.81 -21.14 -4.18
N ASN A 119 -30.69 -22.02 -4.67
CA ASN A 119 -31.40 -21.90 -5.93
C ASN A 119 -32.62 -20.98 -5.75
N GLU A 120 -32.48 -19.67 -5.95
CA GLU A 120 -33.63 -18.76 -6.05
C GLU A 120 -34.00 -18.51 -7.52
N SER A 121 -35.25 -18.85 -7.82
CA SER A 121 -35.85 -19.11 -9.12
C SER A 121 -36.41 -17.84 -9.76
N ASP A 122 -36.24 -17.76 -11.09
CA ASP A 122 -36.90 -16.93 -12.11
C ASP A 122 -37.81 -15.76 -11.66
N GLU A 123 -37.29 -14.54 -11.74
CA GLU A 123 -38.12 -13.34 -11.89
C GLU A 123 -38.15 -12.97 -13.38
N PRO A 124 -39.33 -12.91 -14.04
CA PRO A 124 -39.38 -12.45 -15.42
C PRO A 124 -39.03 -10.96 -15.44
N ASN A 125 -37.84 -10.65 -15.95
CA ASN A 125 -37.44 -9.29 -16.30
C ASN A 125 -38.35 -8.79 -17.43
N THR A 126 -39.49 -8.25 -17.03
CA THR A 126 -40.42 -7.54 -17.92
C THR A 126 -39.84 -6.16 -18.19
N VAL A 127 -38.78 -6.11 -18.99
CA VAL A 127 -38.33 -4.86 -19.60
C VAL A 127 -39.53 -4.31 -20.39
N PRO A 128 -40.10 -3.15 -20.02
CA PRO A 128 -41.11 -2.55 -20.87
C PRO A 128 -40.42 -2.11 -22.17
N MET A 129 -40.79 -2.72 -23.28
CA MET A 129 -40.42 -2.23 -24.61
C MET A 129 -41.03 -0.83 -24.79
N ALA A 130 -40.24 0.21 -24.52
CA ALA A 130 -40.60 1.57 -24.87
C ALA A 130 -40.67 1.67 -26.41
N ALA A 131 -41.89 1.80 -26.93
CA ALA A 131 -42.15 2.03 -28.34
C ALA A 131 -41.46 3.33 -28.82
N PRO A 132 -40.81 3.36 -29.99
CA PRO A 132 -40.18 4.57 -30.51
C PRO A 132 -41.24 5.40 -31.22
N SER A 133 -42.13 6.04 -30.46
CA SER A 133 -42.97 7.10 -31.01
C SER A 133 -43.54 7.96 -29.90
N LEU A 134 -43.25 9.27 -30.03
CA LEU A 134 -43.90 10.43 -29.40
C LEU A 134 -43.17 11.02 -28.18
N GLY A 135 -42.54 12.18 -28.39
CA GLY A 135 -42.35 13.17 -27.31
C GLY A 135 -41.03 13.96 -27.37
N LEU A 136 -41.10 15.19 -27.88
CA LEU A 136 -40.04 16.19 -27.84
C LEU A 136 -39.62 16.49 -26.38
N GLY A 137 -38.34 16.33 -26.07
CA GLY A 137 -37.72 16.75 -24.80
C GLY A 137 -36.25 17.05 -25.02
N GLN A 138 -35.84 18.29 -24.74
CA GLN A 138 -34.54 18.85 -25.08
C GLN A 138 -33.36 18.08 -24.46
N SER A 139 -32.48 17.55 -25.31
CA SER A 139 -31.16 17.08 -24.89
C SER A 139 -30.21 18.30 -24.86
N PRO A 140 -29.52 18.60 -23.74
CA PRO A 140 -28.54 19.68 -23.72
C PRO A 140 -27.33 19.27 -24.56
N VAL A 141 -27.16 19.90 -25.71
CA VAL A 141 -25.95 19.77 -26.52
C VAL A 141 -24.77 20.31 -25.70
N PRO A 142 -23.66 19.57 -25.52
CA PRO A 142 -22.45 20.12 -24.92
C PRO A 142 -21.87 21.21 -25.84
N PRO A 143 -21.26 22.28 -25.30
CA PRO A 143 -20.71 23.36 -26.13
C PRO A 143 -19.61 22.83 -27.05
N PRO A 144 -19.42 23.43 -28.25
CA PRO A 144 -18.38 23.01 -29.17
C PRO A 144 -16.99 23.23 -28.54
N VAL A 145 -16.12 22.24 -28.71
CA VAL A 145 -14.71 22.32 -28.32
C VAL A 145 -14.04 23.32 -29.26
N ASP A 146 -13.54 24.44 -28.72
CA ASP A 146 -12.71 25.39 -29.48
C ASP A 146 -11.39 24.72 -29.89
N GLY A 147 -11.39 24.15 -31.10
CA GLY A 147 -10.17 23.77 -31.80
C GLY A 147 -9.49 25.03 -32.33
N GLY A 148 -8.50 25.56 -31.62
CA GLY A 148 -7.87 26.82 -32.03
C GLY A 148 -6.59 27.20 -31.29
N TRP A 149 -5.52 26.48 -31.59
CA TRP A 149 -4.10 26.87 -31.48
C TRP A 149 -3.44 26.97 -30.08
N PRO A 150 -2.24 26.39 -29.89
CA PRO A 150 -1.38 26.75 -28.77
C PRO A 150 -0.80 28.15 -29.01
N PRO A 151 -0.84 29.09 -28.04
CA PRO A 151 -0.03 30.30 -28.16
C PRO A 151 1.45 29.88 -28.13
N ALA A 152 2.16 30.30 -29.17
CA ALA A 152 3.58 30.08 -29.37
C ALA A 152 4.43 30.57 -28.19
N ALA A 153 5.49 29.83 -27.88
CA ALA A 153 6.55 30.28 -26.99
C ALA A 153 7.09 31.64 -27.46
N SER A 154 7.30 32.56 -26.51
CA SER A 154 8.02 33.81 -26.73
C SER A 154 9.13 33.95 -25.67
N PRO A 155 10.20 34.69 -25.99
CA PRO A 155 11.56 34.28 -25.66
C PRO A 155 12.05 34.75 -24.28
N ILE A 156 13.17 34.13 -23.91
CA ILE A 156 14.03 34.40 -22.77
C ILE A 156 14.70 35.78 -22.95
N GLU A 157 14.62 36.63 -21.92
CA GLU A 157 15.67 37.59 -21.52
C GLU A 157 15.75 37.60 -19.99
#